data_AF-A0A2A4G0L0-F1
#
_entry.id   AF-A0A2A4G0L0-F1
#
_cell.length_a   1.000
_cell.length_b   1.000
_cell.length_c   1.000
_cell.angle_alpha   90.00
_cell.angle_beta   90.00
_cell.angle_gamma   90.00
#
_symmetry.space_group_name_H-M   'P 1'
#
loop_
_entity.id
_entity.type
_entity.pdbx_description
1 polymer ?
#
loop_
_entity_poly.entity_id
_entity_poly.type
_entity_poly.pdbx_seq_one_letter_code
_entity_poly.pdbx_strand_id
1 'polypeptide(L)'
;MDFLKEYNKHQSYLKEHINLQSERQKKEIVVALIHFCFILPSFKGLVKEHIGREVQLDRFLDDFEAQNLDEYTVASAKALGDEDPYADDFKEWDPLDLLVLNMFDYLLIEDRTQCVLRILNGVIELLDYYHQFSDRPQYWSHLLQTELLRQKEILKSEKVRYDLYTKVYSSEMFQIG
;
A
#
# COMPACT_ATOMS: atom_id res chain seq x y z
N MET A 1 2.60 22.55 12.30
CA MET A 1 2.68 21.13 12.68
C MET A 1 3.94 20.58 12.05
N ASP A 2 4.80 19.91 12.81
CA ASP A 2 6.03 19.31 12.26
C ASP A 2 5.69 17.89 11.80
N PHE A 3 5.29 17.78 10.52
CA PHE A 3 4.86 16.51 9.93
C PHE A 3 5.93 15.43 10.05
N LEU A 4 7.20 15.79 9.85
CA LEU A 4 8.33 14.86 9.95
C LEU A 4 8.45 14.29 11.37
N LYS A 5 8.29 15.13 12.39
CA LYS A 5 8.28 14.69 13.79
C LYS A 5 7.10 13.80 14.14
N GLU A 6 5.92 14.07 13.58
CA GLU A 6 4.73 13.24 13.79
C GLU A 6 4.82 11.90 13.06
N TYR A 7 5.34 11.91 11.83
CA TYR A 7 5.63 10.71 11.05
C TYR A 7 6.63 9.81 11.76
N ASN A 8 7.75 10.35 12.26
CA ASN A 8 8.73 9.57 13.00
C ASN A 8 8.16 8.94 14.28
N LYS A 9 7.30 9.65 15.01
CA LYS A 9 6.58 9.08 16.16
C LYS A 9 5.62 7.97 15.73
N HIS A 10 4.94 8.16 14.61
CA HIS A 10 4.04 7.17 14.03
C HIS A 10 4.77 5.90 13.61
N GLN A 11 5.94 6.02 12.96
CA GLN A 11 6.78 4.88 12.60
C GLN A 11 7.14 4.01 13.81
N SER A 12 7.57 4.64 14.91
CA SER A 12 7.86 3.92 16.16
C SER A 12 6.61 3.26 16.74
N TYR A 13 5.48 3.96 16.70
CA TYR A 13 4.18 3.43 17.15
C TYR A 13 3.78 2.17 16.37
N LEU A 14 3.86 2.21 15.03
CA LEU A 14 3.52 1.07 14.17
C LEU A 14 4.39 -0.14 14.50
N LYS A 15 5.72 0.04 14.57
CA LYS A 15 6.66 -1.06 14.88
C LYS A 15 6.34 -1.71 16.23
N GLU A 16 6.07 -0.92 17.25
CA GLU A 16 5.71 -1.44 18.57
C GLU A 16 4.38 -2.22 18.53
N HIS A 17 3.33 -1.62 17.95
CA HIS A 17 1.98 -2.17 18.05
C HIS A 17 1.70 -3.33 17.10
N ILE A 18 2.38 -3.40 15.95
CA ILE A 18 2.30 -4.55 15.03
C ILE A 18 2.90 -5.79 15.69
N ASN A 19 4.02 -5.64 16.41
CA ASN A 19 4.67 -6.76 17.10
C ASN A 19 3.82 -7.35 18.23
N LEU A 20 2.87 -6.58 18.77
CA LEU A 20 1.92 -7.04 19.78
C LEU A 20 0.73 -7.81 19.17
N GLN A 21 0.53 -7.76 17.86
CA GLN A 21 -0.55 -8.48 17.19
C GLN A 21 -0.21 -9.97 17.04
N SER A 22 -1.22 -10.83 17.12
CA SER A 22 -1.10 -12.23 16.73
C SER A 22 -0.95 -12.39 15.21
N GLU A 23 -0.38 -13.50 14.74
CA GLU A 23 -0.25 -13.79 13.31
C GLU A 23 -1.61 -13.77 12.58
N ARG A 24 -2.67 -14.24 13.24
CA ARG A 24 -4.03 -14.15 12.71
C ARG A 24 -4.46 -12.70 12.49
N GLN A 25 -4.26 -11.83 13.49
CA GLN A 25 -4.61 -10.41 13.37
C GLN A 25 -3.78 -9.73 12.28
N LYS A 26 -2.48 -10.02 12.20
CA LYS A 26 -1.64 -9.48 11.11
C LYS A 26 -2.18 -9.92 9.74
N LYS A 27 -2.54 -11.20 9.59
CA LYS A 27 -3.15 -11.70 8.35
C LYS A 27 -4.45 -10.98 8.01
N GLU A 28 -5.36 -10.82 8.97
CA GLU A 28 -6.61 -10.08 8.77
C GLU A 28 -6.33 -8.61 8.38
N ILE A 29 -5.33 -7.96 8.98
CA ILE A 29 -4.89 -6.60 8.61
C ILE A 29 -4.37 -6.58 7.17
N VAL A 30 -3.51 -7.53 6.78
CA VAL A 30 -3.00 -7.62 5.40
C VAL A 30 -4.16 -7.78 4.42
N VAL A 31 -5.15 -8.62 4.70
CA VAL A 31 -6.33 -8.76 3.84
C VAL A 31 -7.08 -7.43 3.70
N ALA A 32 -7.24 -6.65 4.79
CA ALA A 32 -7.86 -5.33 4.70
C ALA A 32 -7.03 -4.34 3.86
N LEU A 33 -5.69 -4.42 3.96
CA LEU A 33 -4.78 -3.60 3.16
C LEU A 33 -4.77 -4.01 1.68
N ILE A 34 -4.90 -5.30 1.35
CA ILE A 34 -5.06 -5.77 -0.04
C ILE A 34 -6.30 -5.12 -0.66
N HIS A 35 -7.45 -5.17 0.02
CA HIS A 35 -8.67 -4.53 -0.47
C HIS A 35 -8.46 -3.03 -0.70
N PHE A 36 -7.77 -2.37 0.22
CA PHE A 36 -7.43 -0.96 0.09
C PHE A 36 -6.55 -0.68 -1.15
N CYS A 37 -5.50 -1.46 -1.39
CA CYS A 37 -4.65 -1.28 -2.55
C CYS A 37 -5.44 -1.40 -3.87
N PHE A 38 -6.37 -2.35 -3.95
CA PHE A 38 -7.16 -2.57 -5.17
C PHE A 38 -8.23 -1.51 -5.46
N ILE A 39 -8.51 -0.59 -4.52
CA ILE A 39 -9.38 0.57 -4.73
C ILE A 39 -8.60 1.86 -4.99
N LEU A 40 -7.28 1.87 -4.81
CA LEU A 40 -6.45 3.03 -5.10
C LEU A 40 -6.47 3.37 -6.61
N PRO A 41 -6.44 4.67 -6.96
CA PRO A 41 -6.32 5.12 -8.34
C PRO A 41 -5.07 4.53 -8.98
N SER A 42 -5.19 4.14 -10.25
CA SER A 42 -4.11 3.60 -11.07
C SER A 42 -3.46 2.29 -10.60
N PHE A 43 -3.68 1.83 -9.36
CA PHE A 43 -2.99 0.65 -8.79
C PHE A 43 -3.12 -0.59 -9.69
N LYS A 44 -4.36 -0.98 -10.01
CA LYS A 44 -4.61 -2.16 -10.87
C LYS A 44 -4.06 -1.99 -12.29
N GLY A 45 -4.10 -0.76 -12.82
CA GLY A 45 -3.59 -0.44 -14.15
C GLY A 45 -2.08 -0.59 -14.23
N LEU A 46 -1.37 0.05 -13.29
CA LEU A 46 0.08 0.06 -13.20
C LEU A 46 0.64 -1.32 -12.84
N VAL A 47 0.01 -2.05 -11.91
CA VAL A 47 0.38 -3.45 -11.64
C VAL A 47 0.25 -4.28 -12.93
N LYS A 48 -0.85 -4.14 -13.68
CA LYS A 48 -1.04 -4.88 -14.93
C LYS A 48 0.00 -4.53 -16.00
N GLU A 49 0.30 -3.24 -16.16
CA GLU A 49 1.27 -2.73 -17.13
C GLU A 49 2.65 -3.33 -16.89
N HIS A 50 3.11 -3.32 -15.64
CA HIS A 50 4.48 -3.66 -15.29
C HIS A 50 4.68 -5.16 -15.00
N ILE A 51 3.71 -5.82 -14.37
CA ILE A 51 3.78 -7.26 -14.09
C ILE A 51 3.33 -8.08 -15.32
N GLY A 52 2.76 -7.42 -16.34
CA GLY A 52 2.36 -8.04 -17.60
C GLY A 52 1.13 -8.96 -17.49
N ARG A 53 0.44 -8.96 -16.35
CA ARG A 53 -0.79 -9.75 -16.14
C ARG A 53 -1.80 -9.00 -15.30
N GLU A 54 -3.07 -9.26 -15.58
CA GLU A 54 -4.16 -8.71 -14.78
C GLU A 54 -4.27 -9.47 -13.47
N VAL A 55 -4.15 -8.75 -12.35
CA VAL A 55 -4.35 -9.30 -11.01
C VAL A 55 -5.78 -8.99 -10.58
N GLN A 56 -6.59 -10.04 -10.40
CA GLN A 56 -7.97 -9.91 -9.91
C GLN A 56 -7.99 -10.04 -8.39
N LEU A 57 -8.72 -9.16 -7.70
CA LEU A 57 -8.76 -9.12 -6.24
C LEU A 57 -9.14 -10.49 -5.63
N ASP A 58 -10.24 -11.08 -6.06
CA ASP A 58 -10.74 -12.34 -5.49
C ASP A 58 -9.72 -13.48 -5.67
N ARG A 59 -9.11 -13.58 -6.86
CA ARG A 59 -8.07 -14.59 -7.13
C ARG A 59 -6.82 -14.33 -6.29
N PHE A 60 -6.39 -13.08 -6.19
CA PHE A 60 -5.22 -12.73 -5.39
C PHE A 60 -5.44 -13.02 -3.91
N LEU A 61 -6.66 -12.82 -3.39
CA LEU A 61 -7.03 -13.20 -2.04
C LEU A 61 -7.02 -14.71 -1.84
N ASP A 62 -7.58 -15.48 -2.78
CA ASP A 62 -7.54 -16.94 -2.75
C ASP A 62 -6.09 -17.46 -2.76
N ASP A 63 -5.25 -16.90 -3.62
CA ASP A 63 -3.83 -17.22 -3.71
C ASP A 63 -3.08 -16.83 -2.42
N PHE A 64 -3.37 -15.67 -1.84
CA PHE A 64 -2.81 -15.22 -0.58
C PHE A 64 -3.19 -16.13 0.59
N GLU A 65 -4.45 -16.55 0.65
CA GLU A 65 -4.94 -17.50 1.65
C GLU A 65 -4.28 -18.87 1.52
N ALA A 66 -4.07 -19.32 0.28
CA ALA A 66 -3.40 -20.57 -0.05
C ALA A 66 -1.86 -20.51 0.02
N GLN A 67 -1.27 -19.32 0.27
CA GLN A 67 0.17 -19.06 0.22
C GLN A 67 0.81 -19.33 -1.16
N ASN A 68 0.05 -19.17 -2.24
CA ASN A 68 0.49 -19.37 -3.62
C ASN A 68 0.88 -18.03 -4.27
N LEU A 69 1.91 -17.37 -3.73
CA LEU A 69 2.31 -16.03 -4.18
C LEU A 69 3.52 -16.00 -5.13
N ASP A 70 4.21 -17.13 -5.32
CA ASP A 70 5.49 -17.21 -6.04
C ASP A 70 5.45 -16.61 -7.44
N GLU A 71 4.38 -16.86 -8.19
CA GLU A 71 4.24 -16.30 -9.54
C GLU A 71 4.16 -14.77 -9.53
N TYR A 72 3.49 -14.18 -8.54
CA TYR A 72 3.44 -12.73 -8.38
C TYR A 72 4.81 -12.19 -7.97
N THR A 73 5.52 -12.89 -7.08
CA THR A 73 6.86 -12.51 -6.61
C THR A 73 7.86 -12.49 -7.74
N VAL A 74 7.87 -13.53 -8.58
CA VAL A 74 8.76 -13.61 -9.75
C VAL A 74 8.45 -12.50 -10.75
N ALA A 75 7.18 -12.25 -11.04
CA ALA A 75 6.78 -11.23 -12.00
C ALA A 75 7.04 -9.80 -11.48
N SER A 76 6.81 -9.54 -10.18
CA SER A 76 7.13 -8.28 -9.49
C SER A 76 8.64 -8.00 -9.51
N ALA A 77 9.45 -9.00 -9.15
CA ALA A 77 10.91 -8.88 -9.13
C ALA A 77 11.48 -8.63 -10.53
N LYS A 78 10.90 -9.24 -11.56
CA LYS A 78 11.27 -8.97 -12.94
C LYS A 78 10.94 -7.53 -13.33
N ALA A 79 9.72 -7.06 -13.03
CA ALA A 79 9.30 -5.70 -13.33
C ALA A 79 10.25 -4.67 -12.70
N LEU A 80 10.62 -4.84 -11.43
CA LEU A 80 11.53 -3.92 -10.72
C LEU A 80 13.02 -4.07 -11.13
N GLY A 81 13.41 -5.22 -11.68
CA GLY A 81 14.80 -5.54 -12.01
C GLY A 81 15.19 -5.30 -13.48
N ASP A 82 14.23 -5.07 -14.36
CA ASP A 82 14.45 -4.96 -15.82
C ASP A 82 15.05 -3.60 -16.26
N GLU A 83 15.38 -2.68 -15.34
CA GLU A 83 16.01 -1.40 -15.69
C GLU A 83 17.54 -1.42 -15.51
N ASP A 84 18.27 -1.40 -16.63
CA ASP A 84 19.71 -1.10 -16.67
C ASP A 84 19.91 0.42 -16.76
N PRO A 85 20.44 1.10 -15.72
CA PRO A 85 20.66 2.54 -15.73
C PRO A 85 21.71 3.00 -16.76
N TYR A 86 22.40 2.07 -17.41
CA TYR A 86 23.38 2.32 -18.46
C TYR A 86 22.88 1.96 -19.86
N ALA A 87 21.63 1.51 -20.02
CA ALA A 87 21.04 1.25 -21.32
C ALA A 87 20.69 2.56 -22.06
N ASP A 88 20.90 2.58 -23.38
CA ASP A 88 20.62 3.75 -24.23
C ASP A 88 19.12 4.12 -24.27
N ASP A 89 18.24 3.17 -23.94
CA ASP A 89 16.78 3.33 -23.85
C ASP A 89 16.26 3.37 -22.39
N PHE A 90 17.15 3.56 -21.41
CA PHE A 90 16.77 3.71 -20.02
C PHE A 90 15.75 4.83 -19.86
N LYS A 91 14.60 4.47 -19.30
CA LYS A 91 13.55 5.42 -18.93
C LYS A 91 13.49 5.40 -17.41
N GLU A 92 13.73 6.55 -16.80
CA GLU A 92 13.51 6.68 -15.35
C GLU A 92 12.05 6.39 -15.03
N TRP A 93 11.83 5.50 -14.05
CA TRP A 93 10.49 5.21 -13.55
C TRP A 93 9.74 6.48 -13.16
N ASP A 94 8.44 6.52 -13.47
CA ASP A 94 7.56 7.49 -12.81
C ASP A 94 7.52 7.16 -11.30
N PRO A 95 7.67 8.16 -10.41
CA PRO A 95 7.63 7.90 -8.97
C PRO A 95 6.32 7.25 -8.50
N LEU A 96 5.18 7.51 -9.16
CA LEU A 96 3.91 6.86 -8.85
C LEU A 96 3.97 5.36 -9.17
N ASP A 97 4.58 4.99 -10.29
CA ASP A 97 4.74 3.61 -10.74
C ASP A 97 5.59 2.83 -9.73
N LEU A 98 6.73 3.40 -9.30
CA LEU A 98 7.56 2.81 -8.25
C LEU A 98 6.80 2.64 -6.94
N LEU A 99 6.04 3.65 -6.50
CA LEU A 99 5.26 3.56 -5.27
C LEU A 99 4.23 2.44 -5.34
N VAL A 100 3.50 2.34 -6.45
CA VAL A 100 2.49 1.29 -6.66
C VAL A 100 3.12 -0.11 -6.73
N LEU A 101 4.22 -0.26 -7.46
CA LEU A 101 4.90 -1.55 -7.56
C LEU A 101 5.54 -1.98 -6.26
N ASN A 102 6.19 -1.07 -5.53
CA ASN A 102 6.70 -1.35 -4.19
C ASN A 102 5.56 -1.77 -3.25
N MET A 103 4.43 -1.06 -3.28
CA MET A 103 3.26 -1.46 -2.49
C MET A 103 2.75 -2.86 -2.86
N PHE A 104 2.71 -3.20 -4.16
CA PHE A 104 2.35 -4.54 -4.60
C PHE A 104 3.34 -5.58 -4.10
N ASP A 105 4.65 -5.34 -4.23
CA ASP A 105 5.71 -6.22 -3.73
C ASP A 105 5.62 -6.45 -2.21
N TYR A 106 5.24 -5.42 -1.46
CA TYR A 106 5.04 -5.54 -0.02
C TYR A 106 3.90 -6.49 0.37
N LEU A 107 2.88 -6.66 -0.48
CA LEU A 107 1.79 -7.63 -0.28
C LEU A 107 2.30 -9.09 -0.40
N LEU A 108 3.43 -9.28 -1.08
CA LEU A 108 4.01 -10.60 -1.36
C LEU A 108 4.99 -11.06 -0.27
N ILE A 109 5.37 -10.18 0.65
CA ILE A 109 6.29 -10.50 1.75
C ILE A 109 5.68 -11.57 2.66
N GLU A 110 6.44 -12.63 2.94
CA GLU A 110 6.01 -13.73 3.80
C GLU A 110 5.87 -13.31 5.28
N ASP A 111 6.84 -12.54 5.79
CA ASP A 111 6.81 -11.98 7.14
C ASP A 111 5.66 -10.96 7.27
N ARG A 112 4.61 -11.34 7.99
CA ARG A 112 3.40 -10.53 8.16
C ARG A 112 3.64 -9.24 8.95
N THR A 113 4.62 -9.21 9.85
CA THR A 113 5.01 -7.96 10.52
C THR A 113 5.60 -6.98 9.51
N GLN A 114 6.52 -7.43 8.66
CA GLN A 114 7.15 -6.59 7.64
C GLN A 114 6.14 -6.17 6.57
N CYS A 115 5.29 -7.09 6.13
CA CYS A 115 4.20 -6.83 5.19
C CYS A 115 3.30 -5.70 5.70
N VAL A 116 2.74 -5.82 6.90
CA VAL A 116 1.87 -4.78 7.49
C VAL A 116 2.61 -3.46 7.63
N LEU A 117 3.83 -3.46 8.17
CA LEU A 117 4.60 -2.24 8.38
C LEU A 117 4.87 -1.51 7.05
N ARG A 118 5.35 -2.22 6.04
CA ARG A 118 5.72 -1.63 4.75
C ARG A 118 4.52 -1.13 3.98
N ILE A 119 3.39 -1.86 4.00
CA ILE A 119 2.19 -1.39 3.31
C ILE A 119 1.63 -0.15 4.00
N LEU A 120 1.51 -0.12 5.32
CA LEU A 120 1.03 1.06 6.06
C LEU A 120 1.91 2.30 5.78
N ASN A 121 3.22 2.11 5.63
CA ASN A 121 4.14 3.17 5.22
C ASN A 121 3.94 3.58 3.77
N GLY A 122 3.82 2.61 2.85
CA GLY A 122 3.56 2.86 1.43
C GLY A 122 2.26 3.63 1.20
N VAL A 123 1.22 3.40 2.01
CA VAL A 123 0.00 4.23 1.96
C VAL A 123 0.33 5.69 2.27
N ILE A 124 1.14 5.97 3.30
CA ILE A 124 1.51 7.34 3.65
C ILE A 124 2.35 7.98 2.54
N GLU A 125 3.31 7.25 1.98
CA GLU A 125 4.17 7.72 0.88
C GLU A 125 3.34 8.04 -0.37
N LEU A 126 2.38 7.20 -0.72
CA LEU A 126 1.47 7.45 -1.84
C LEU A 126 0.56 8.66 -1.59
N LEU A 127 0.01 8.81 -0.38
CA LEU A 127 -0.78 9.99 -0.04
C LEU A 127 0.05 11.27 -0.05
N ASP A 128 1.32 11.20 0.37
CA ASP A 128 2.23 12.34 0.32
C ASP A 128 2.59 12.70 -1.13
N TYR A 129 2.78 11.70 -2.01
CA TYR A 129 2.91 11.93 -3.44
C TYR A 129 1.70 12.69 -3.99
N TYR A 130 0.47 12.21 -3.74
CA TYR A 130 -0.72 12.94 -4.19
C TYR A 130 -0.83 14.34 -3.58
N HIS A 131 -0.41 14.52 -2.32
CA HIS A 131 -0.34 15.84 -1.70
C HIS A 131 0.59 16.80 -2.43
N GLN A 132 1.76 16.33 -2.89
CA GLN A 132 2.76 17.14 -3.57
C GLN A 132 2.38 17.48 -5.03
N PHE A 133 1.70 16.56 -5.73
CA PHE A 133 1.46 16.66 -7.17
C PHE A 133 -0.01 16.94 -7.57
N SER A 134 -0.94 17.04 -6.62
CA SER A 134 -2.35 17.35 -6.89
C SER A 134 -2.68 18.83 -6.76
N ASP A 135 -3.67 19.29 -7.53
CA ASP A 135 -4.26 20.65 -7.43
C ASP A 135 -5.02 20.92 -6.11
N ARG A 136 -5.14 19.92 -5.21
CA ARG A 136 -5.88 20.02 -3.95
C ARG A 136 -5.03 19.63 -2.72
N PRO A 137 -3.90 20.30 -2.45
CA PRO A 137 -3.00 19.91 -1.35
C PRO A 137 -3.67 19.95 0.03
N GLN A 138 -4.60 20.87 0.29
CA GLN A 138 -5.30 20.90 1.59
C GLN A 138 -6.15 19.65 1.83
N TYR A 139 -6.75 19.08 0.76
CA TYR A 139 -7.52 17.85 0.83
C TYR A 139 -6.61 16.66 1.20
N TRP A 140 -5.50 16.50 0.47
CA TRP A 140 -4.55 15.41 0.71
C TRP A 140 -3.85 15.52 2.06
N SER A 141 -3.53 16.73 2.51
CA SER A 141 -2.98 16.96 3.85
C SER A 141 -3.94 16.50 4.94
N HIS A 142 -5.24 16.79 4.81
CA HIS A 142 -6.27 16.31 5.73
C HIS A 142 -6.41 14.77 5.68
N LEU A 143 -6.41 14.20 4.47
CA LEU A 143 -6.51 12.75 4.29
C LEU A 143 -5.32 12.03 4.93
N LEU A 144 -4.11 12.56 4.78
CA LEU A 144 -2.89 12.01 5.34
C LEU A 144 -2.89 12.07 6.88
N GLN A 145 -3.30 13.19 7.49
CA GLN A 145 -3.47 13.25 8.94
C GLN A 145 -4.50 12.23 9.46
N THR A 146 -5.59 12.09 8.73
CA THR A 146 -6.65 11.13 9.08
C THR A 146 -6.14 9.70 8.94
N GLU A 147 -5.30 9.42 7.93
CA GLU A 147 -4.68 8.12 7.73
C GLU A 147 -3.78 7.74 8.90
N LEU A 148 -2.92 8.65 9.39
CA LEU A 148 -2.10 8.37 10.58
C LEU A 148 -2.94 7.96 11.80
N LEU A 149 -4.13 8.55 11.98
CA LEU A 149 -5.05 8.16 13.06
C LEU A 149 -5.68 6.80 12.80
N ARG A 150 -6.14 6.53 11.57
CA ARG A 150 -6.77 5.26 11.18
C ARG A 150 -5.83 4.07 11.35
N GLN A 151 -4.57 4.20 10.95
CA GLN A 151 -3.60 3.13 11.11
C GLN A 151 -3.40 2.77 12.60
N LYS A 152 -3.45 3.77 13.50
CA LYS A 152 -3.45 3.51 14.94
C LYS A 152 -4.72 2.80 15.39
N GLU A 153 -5.88 3.18 14.87
CA GLU A 153 -7.14 2.52 15.21
C GLU A 153 -7.18 1.06 14.77
N ILE A 154 -6.63 0.74 13.58
CA ILE A 154 -6.58 -0.63 13.07
C ILE A 154 -5.75 -1.52 13.99
N LEU A 155 -4.60 -1.03 14.47
CA LEU A 155 -3.74 -1.79 15.37
C LEU A 155 -4.28 -1.90 16.81
N LYS A 156 -5.20 -1.01 17.21
CA LYS A 156 -5.86 -1.07 18.52
C LYS A 156 -7.15 -1.91 18.51
N SER A 157 -7.71 -2.18 17.33
CA SER A 157 -9.01 -2.83 17.22
C SER A 157 -8.87 -4.34 17.46
N GLU A 158 -9.73 -4.89 18.32
CA GLU A 158 -9.81 -6.35 18.53
C GLU A 158 -10.37 -7.09 17.31
N LYS A 159 -11.07 -6.38 16.42
CA LYS A 159 -11.60 -6.90 15.15
C LYS A 159 -11.11 -6.04 14.00
N VAL A 160 -10.61 -6.65 12.93
CA VAL A 160 -10.24 -5.89 11.73
C VAL A 160 -11.49 -5.30 11.08
N ARG A 161 -11.54 -3.97 11.00
CA ARG A 161 -12.65 -3.23 10.43
C ARG A 161 -12.36 -2.94 8.95
N TYR A 162 -12.76 -3.86 8.08
CA TYR A 162 -12.64 -3.74 6.61
C TYR A 162 -13.31 -2.47 6.04
N ASP A 163 -14.29 -1.93 6.77
CA ASP A 163 -15.03 -0.75 6.36
C ASP A 163 -14.29 0.57 6.62
N LEU A 164 -13.20 0.56 7.40
CA LEU A 164 -12.39 1.76 7.67
C LEU A 164 -11.71 2.31 6.42
N TYR A 165 -11.27 1.44 5.52
CA TYR A 165 -10.65 1.84 4.25
C TYR A 165 -11.68 1.96 3.12
N THR A 166 -12.56 0.97 2.98
CA THR A 166 -13.46 0.91 1.81
C THR A 166 -14.46 2.07 1.75
N LYS A 167 -15.00 2.56 2.89
CA LYS A 167 -16.00 3.65 2.87
C LYS A 167 -15.44 5.01 2.51
N VAL A 168 -14.24 5.36 2.97
CA VAL A 168 -13.67 6.70 2.80
C VAL A 168 -13.14 6.87 1.37
N TYR A 169 -12.39 5.89 0.90
CA TYR A 169 -11.74 5.97 -0.40
C TYR A 169 -12.71 5.71 -1.57
N SER A 170 -13.82 4.98 -1.34
CA SER A 170 -14.89 4.85 -2.35
C SER A 170 -15.79 6.07 -2.48
N SER A 171 -15.97 6.89 -1.43
CA SER A 171 -16.80 8.10 -1.51
C SER A 171 -16.05 9.35 -1.95
N GLU A 172 -14.72 9.41 -1.77
CA GLU A 172 -13.96 10.66 -1.93
C GLU A 172 -12.91 10.67 -3.05
N MET A 173 -12.32 9.52 -3.45
CA MET A 173 -11.31 9.51 -4.53
C MET A 173 -11.91 9.59 -5.95
N PHE A 174 -13.19 9.26 -6.14
CA PHE A 174 -13.81 9.15 -7.46
C PHE A 174 -14.40 10.46 -8.03
N GLN A 175 -14.22 11.61 -7.36
CA GLN A 175 -14.67 12.92 -7.88
C GLN A 175 -13.55 13.74 -8.53
N ILE A 176 -12.38 13.16 -8.75
CA ILE A 176 -11.25 13.81 -9.43
C ILE A 176 -10.96 13.02 -10.72
N GLY A 177 -11.94 13.07 -11.62
CA GLY A 177 -11.80 12.75 -13.04
C GLY A 177 -12.24 13.96 -13.85
#